data_AF-A0A367ZGH8-F1
#
_entry.id   AF-A0A367ZGH8-F1
#
_cell.length_a   1.000
_cell.length_b   1.000
_cell.length_c   1.000
_cell.angle_alpha   90.00
_cell.angle_beta   90.00
_cell.angle_gamma   90.00
#
_symmetry.space_group_name_H-M   'P 1'
#
loop_
_entity.id
_entity.type
_entity.pdbx_description
1 polymer ?
#
loop_
_entity_poly.entity_id
_entity_poly.type
_entity_poly.pdbx_seq_one_letter_code
_entity_poly.pdbx_strand_id
1 'polypeptide(L)'
;MQFSRFAETIQLKSNKHVVGVTVILKISDCTGIIYFTDLQLQDGDQLTGYTVHTSKMLTKMQENGQPVLPRHYNGVVRTAETVVLFNLGKTSAGLNCYIYPIQDMAAGSIELSQGVGAHKVKFLDPVNAGDELALKASTRQCLKNGSPTRKDGFYQYSAAWDSKHMVKLEERKSARVLFEFQEMQEGGDRL
;
A
#
# COMPACT_ATOMS: atom_id res chain seq x y z
N MET A 1 -28.07 -5.22 -2.62
CA MET A 1 -27.54 -6.13 -1.59
C MET A 1 -26.93 -5.29 -0.47
N GLN A 2 -27.32 -5.49 0.78
CA GLN A 2 -26.80 -4.68 1.90
C GLN A 2 -25.83 -5.53 2.72
N PHE A 3 -24.58 -5.08 2.82
CA PHE A 3 -23.58 -5.72 3.68
C PHE A 3 -23.59 -5.06 5.05
N SER A 4 -23.66 -5.88 6.10
CA SER A 4 -23.50 -5.42 7.47
C SER A 4 -22.02 -5.41 7.83
N ARG A 5 -21.52 -4.26 8.30
CA ARG A 5 -20.16 -4.13 8.82
C ARG A 5 -20.18 -4.34 10.33
N PHE A 6 -19.29 -5.19 10.80
CA PHE A 6 -18.94 -5.32 12.21
C PHE A 6 -17.51 -4.79 12.40
N ALA A 7 -17.29 -3.98 13.43
CA ALA A 7 -15.98 -3.45 13.77
C ALA A 7 -15.85 -3.50 15.29
N GLU A 8 -14.73 -4.07 15.76
CA GLU A 8 -14.43 -4.21 17.18
C GLU A 8 -12.94 -3.96 17.44
N THR A 9 -12.65 -3.48 18.65
CA THR A 9 -11.27 -3.21 19.10
C THR A 9 -10.84 -4.28 20.08
N ILE A 10 -9.72 -4.95 19.79
CA ILE A 10 -9.12 -5.90 20.73
C ILE A 10 -8.34 -5.12 21.78
N GLN A 11 -8.91 -4.97 22.97
CA GLN A 11 -8.20 -4.35 24.10
C GLN A 11 -7.17 -5.30 24.71
N LEU A 12 -5.95 -4.82 24.89
CA LEU A 12 -4.84 -5.58 25.46
C LEU A 12 -4.68 -5.26 26.95
N LYS A 13 -4.55 -6.29 27.80
CA LYS A 13 -4.43 -6.13 29.27
C LYS A 13 -3.07 -5.59 29.75
N SER A 14 -2.08 -5.43 28.86
CA SER A 14 -0.70 -5.01 29.18
C SER A 14 0.07 -4.66 27.90
N ASN A 15 1.36 -4.30 28.00
CA ASN A 15 2.26 -4.03 26.87
C ASN A 15 2.63 -5.31 26.09
N LYS A 16 1.62 -6.01 25.56
CA LYS A 16 1.71 -7.25 24.75
C LYS A 16 1.19 -6.96 23.35
N HIS A 17 1.52 -7.80 22.37
CA HIS A 17 1.06 -7.67 20.99
C HIS A 17 0.20 -8.88 20.58
N VAL A 18 -0.70 -8.69 19.62
CA VAL A 18 -1.48 -9.78 19.01
C VAL A 18 -0.57 -10.52 18.03
N VAL A 19 -0.32 -11.80 18.28
CA VAL A 19 0.52 -12.66 17.40
C VAL A 19 -0.30 -13.42 16.35
N GLY A 20 -1.61 -13.48 16.51
CA GLY A 20 -2.51 -14.19 15.60
C GLY A 20 -3.97 -13.98 15.96
N VAL A 21 -4.84 -14.04 14.96
CA VAL A 21 -6.29 -13.93 15.11
C VAL A 21 -6.94 -15.08 14.37
N THR A 22 -7.79 -15.82 15.06
CA THR A 22 -8.63 -16.86 14.46
C THR A 22 -10.06 -16.34 14.40
N VAL A 23 -10.64 -16.32 13.20
CA VAL A 23 -12.00 -15.84 12.96
C VAL A 23 -12.88 -17.04 12.66
N ILE A 24 -13.93 -17.23 13.46
CA ILE A 24 -14.87 -18.34 13.32
C ILE A 24 -16.25 -17.77 13.06
N LEU A 25 -16.79 -18.03 11.87
CA LEU A 25 -18.16 -17.69 11.53
C LEU A 25 -19.08 -18.78 12.10
N LYS A 26 -19.99 -18.38 13.00
CA LYS A 26 -21.04 -19.26 13.52
C LYS A 26 -22.36 -18.83 12.92
N ILE A 27 -23.05 -19.78 12.31
CA ILE A 27 -24.31 -19.56 11.62
C ILE A 27 -25.30 -20.58 12.17
N SER A 28 -26.48 -20.12 12.57
CA SER A 28 -27.61 -20.96 13.00
C SER A 28 -28.91 -20.39 12.42
N ASP A 29 -29.88 -21.27 12.15
CA ASP A 29 -31.25 -20.93 11.74
C ASP A 29 -31.36 -19.99 10.51
N CYS A 30 -30.57 -20.24 9.46
CA CYS A 30 -30.63 -19.46 8.22
C CYS A 30 -30.95 -20.32 6.99
N THR A 31 -31.62 -19.71 6.01
CA THR A 31 -31.87 -20.29 4.67
C THR A 31 -31.35 -19.34 3.60
N GLY A 32 -30.48 -19.81 2.72
CA GLY A 32 -29.92 -19.02 1.61
C GLY A 32 -28.40 -19.13 1.47
N ILE A 33 -27.80 -18.19 0.72
CA ILE A 33 -26.35 -18.11 0.48
C ILE A 33 -25.80 -16.94 1.30
N ILE A 34 -24.74 -17.20 2.08
CA ILE A 34 -24.04 -16.18 2.87
C ILE A 34 -22.76 -15.80 2.13
N TYR A 35 -22.61 -14.51 1.86
CA TYR A 35 -21.40 -13.93 1.30
C TYR A 35 -20.60 -13.28 2.43
N PHE A 36 -19.35 -13.69 2.59
CA PHE A 36 -18.38 -13.04 3.47
C PHE A 36 -17.30 -12.41 2.60
N THR A 37 -17.00 -11.13 2.84
CA THR A 37 -16.00 -10.37 2.10
C THR A 37 -15.16 -9.57 3.09
N ASP A 38 -13.88 -9.42 2.78
CA ASP A 38 -12.91 -8.53 3.41
C ASP A 38 -12.83 -8.58 4.95
N LEU A 39 -11.80 -9.24 5.48
CA LEU A 39 -11.40 -9.11 6.88
C LEU A 39 -10.24 -8.11 6.98
N GLN A 40 -10.43 -7.04 7.75
CA GLN A 40 -9.38 -6.07 8.03
C GLN A 40 -9.02 -6.11 9.51
N LEU A 41 -7.75 -6.42 9.81
CA LEU A 41 -7.15 -6.28 11.13
C LEU A 41 -6.18 -5.11 11.07
N GLN A 42 -6.20 -4.25 12.07
CA GLN A 42 -5.31 -3.11 12.16
C GLN A 42 -4.79 -2.96 13.58
N ASP A 43 -3.50 -2.65 13.71
CA ASP A 43 -2.88 -2.27 14.98
C ASP A 43 -2.95 -0.75 15.17
N GLY A 44 -3.01 -0.31 16.43
CA GLY A 44 -3.09 1.10 16.82
C GLY A 44 -4.50 1.70 16.91
N ASP A 45 -4.57 2.89 17.50
CA ASP A 45 -5.77 3.70 17.75
C ASP A 45 -6.16 4.62 16.58
N GLN A 46 -5.21 4.89 15.68
CA GLN A 46 -5.39 5.68 14.47
C GLN A 46 -5.81 4.78 13.31
N LEU A 47 -6.80 5.16 12.49
CA LEU A 47 -7.15 4.42 11.28
C LEU A 47 -6.02 4.52 10.24
N THR A 48 -5.14 3.53 10.17
CA THR A 48 -3.97 3.48 9.25
C THR A 48 -4.27 2.73 7.95
N GLY A 49 -5.47 2.15 7.83
CA GLY A 49 -5.92 1.46 6.62
C GLY A 49 -6.96 2.26 5.83
N TYR A 50 -6.75 2.34 4.51
CA TYR A 50 -7.79 2.69 3.54
C TYR A 50 -9.00 1.74 3.73
N THR A 51 -10.02 2.19 4.48
CA THR A 51 -11.32 1.54 4.49
C THR A 51 -12.02 1.97 3.21
N VAL A 52 -12.24 1.03 2.28
CA VAL A 52 -12.99 1.32 1.06
C VAL A 52 -14.41 1.72 1.49
N HIS A 53 -14.85 2.90 1.09
CA HIS A 53 -16.23 3.32 1.29
C HIS A 53 -17.14 2.34 0.52
N THR A 54 -17.90 1.51 1.23
CA THR A 54 -18.60 0.36 0.61
C THR A 54 -19.81 0.74 -0.22
N SER A 55 -20.36 1.95 -0.02
CA SER A 55 -21.50 2.44 -0.79
C SER A 55 -21.11 3.16 -2.07
N LYS A 56 -19.92 3.79 -2.14
CA LYS A 56 -19.44 4.52 -3.33
C LYS A 56 -18.09 3.98 -3.78
N MET A 57 -18.06 3.39 -4.97
CA MET A 57 -16.81 2.89 -5.53
C MET A 57 -15.97 4.05 -6.06
N LEU A 58 -14.66 4.01 -5.82
CA LEU A 58 -13.76 4.86 -6.60
C LEU A 58 -13.74 4.37 -8.04
N THR A 59 -13.72 5.31 -8.96
CA THR A 59 -13.54 5.03 -10.39
C THR A 59 -12.22 5.64 -10.85
N LYS A 60 -11.68 5.10 -11.95
CA LYS A 60 -10.52 5.73 -12.59
C LYS A 60 -10.89 7.15 -13.00
N MET A 61 -9.99 8.09 -12.77
CA MET A 61 -10.14 9.48 -13.23
C MET A 61 -10.49 9.46 -14.72
N GLN A 62 -11.53 10.22 -15.10
CA GLN A 62 -11.99 10.32 -16.47
C GLN A 62 -11.62 11.68 -17.05
N GLU A 63 -11.09 11.69 -18.27
CA GLU A 63 -10.96 12.88 -19.10
C GLU A 63 -11.68 12.63 -20.42
N ASN A 64 -12.59 13.53 -20.80
CA ASN A 64 -13.41 13.40 -22.01
C ASN A 64 -14.15 12.04 -22.13
N GLY A 65 -14.57 11.49 -20.98
CA GLY A 65 -15.30 10.21 -20.91
C GLY A 65 -14.43 8.96 -21.08
N GLN A 66 -13.10 9.10 -21.04
CA GLN A 66 -12.17 7.97 -21.07
C GLN A 66 -11.29 7.92 -19.82
N PRO A 67 -10.94 6.71 -19.32
CA PRO A 67 -10.03 6.59 -18.19
C PRO A 67 -8.65 7.15 -18.53
N VAL A 68 -8.13 8.02 -17.67
CA VAL A 68 -6.75 8.49 -17.77
C VAL A 68 -5.79 7.32 -17.57
N LEU A 69 -4.69 7.30 -18.34
CA LEU A 69 -3.65 6.29 -18.21
C LEU A 69 -2.95 6.37 -16.84
N PRO A 70 -2.36 5.27 -16.33
CA PRO A 70 -1.53 5.31 -15.14
C PRO A 70 -0.41 6.37 -15.25
N ARG A 71 -0.12 7.01 -14.13
CA ARG A 71 1.01 7.94 -14.00
C ARG A 71 2.26 7.18 -13.62
N HIS A 72 3.38 7.61 -14.19
CA HIS A 72 4.69 7.04 -13.92
C HIS A 72 5.66 8.15 -13.55
N TYR A 73 6.42 7.94 -12.48
CA TYR A 73 7.50 8.82 -12.05
C TYR A 73 8.74 7.98 -11.81
N ASN A 74 9.84 8.32 -12.47
CA ASN A 74 11.09 7.60 -12.33
C ASN A 74 12.23 8.54 -11.98
N GLY A 75 13.22 8.00 -11.29
CA GLY A 75 14.39 8.76 -10.89
C GLY A 75 15.51 7.87 -10.39
N VAL A 76 16.62 8.50 -10.00
CA VAL A 76 17.72 7.85 -9.29
C VAL A 76 17.81 8.46 -7.90
N VAL A 77 17.71 7.62 -6.88
CA VAL A 77 17.91 8.02 -5.49
C VAL A 77 19.33 7.63 -5.07
N ARG A 78 20.04 8.56 -4.42
CA ARG A 78 21.38 8.34 -3.86
C ARG A 78 21.29 8.47 -2.34
N THR A 79 21.56 7.39 -1.61
CA THR A 79 21.46 7.31 -0.14
C THR A 79 20.05 7.57 0.40
N ALA A 80 19.53 8.80 0.36
CA ALA A 80 18.17 9.10 0.78
C ALA A 80 17.66 10.37 0.10
N GLU A 81 16.43 10.34 -0.42
CA GLU A 81 15.80 11.49 -1.07
C GLU A 81 14.28 11.52 -0.80
N THR A 82 13.69 12.71 -0.89
CA THR A 82 12.23 12.87 -0.91
C THR A 82 11.76 13.04 -2.35
N VAL A 83 10.96 12.08 -2.82
CA VAL A 83 10.31 12.11 -4.13
C VAL A 83 8.92 12.73 -3.98
N VAL A 84 8.63 13.74 -4.79
CA VAL A 84 7.31 14.38 -4.84
C VAL A 84 6.59 13.88 -6.08
N LEU A 85 5.43 13.26 -5.89
CA LEU A 85 4.55 12.75 -6.94
C LEU A 85 3.33 13.65 -7.04
N PHE A 86 2.99 14.08 -8.25
CA PHE A 86 1.75 14.82 -8.49
C PHE A 86 0.63 13.85 -8.87
N ASN A 87 -0.34 13.67 -7.98
CA ASN A 87 -1.57 12.95 -8.25
C ASN A 87 -2.69 13.95 -8.50
N LEU A 88 -3.04 14.13 -9.77
CA LEU A 88 -4.10 15.06 -10.18
C LEU A 88 -5.49 14.42 -10.12
N GLY A 89 -5.57 13.16 -9.66
CA GLY A 89 -6.83 12.52 -9.31
C GLY A 89 -7.54 13.27 -8.18
N LYS A 90 -8.85 13.11 -8.11
CA LYS A 90 -9.69 13.77 -7.08
C LYS A 90 -9.54 13.14 -5.69
N THR A 91 -8.81 12.04 -5.57
CA THR A 91 -8.59 11.34 -4.31
C THR A 91 -7.26 10.55 -4.31
N SER A 92 -6.93 9.93 -3.18
CA SER A 92 -5.74 9.11 -3.04
C SER A 92 -5.83 7.81 -3.86
N ALA A 93 -4.67 7.28 -4.24
CA ALA A 93 -4.56 6.07 -5.04
C ALA A 93 -3.48 5.14 -4.47
N GLY A 94 -3.64 3.82 -4.67
CA GLY A 94 -2.58 2.87 -4.34
C GLY A 94 -1.33 3.13 -5.18
N LEU A 95 -0.15 3.10 -4.55
CA LEU A 95 1.12 3.37 -5.18
C LEU A 95 1.94 2.09 -5.34
N ASN A 96 2.25 1.74 -6.58
CA ASN A 96 3.20 0.68 -6.90
C ASN A 96 4.59 1.29 -6.96
N CYS A 97 5.51 0.75 -6.16
CA CYS A 97 6.89 1.21 -6.10
C CYS A 97 7.80 0.10 -6.60
N TYR A 98 8.68 0.44 -7.54
CA TYR A 98 9.72 -0.44 -8.06
C TYR A 98 11.08 0.17 -7.73
N ILE A 99 12.00 -0.65 -7.22
CA ILE A 99 13.36 -0.23 -6.84
C ILE A 99 14.33 -1.19 -7.52
N TYR A 100 15.29 -0.62 -8.24
CA TYR A 100 16.34 -1.33 -8.96
C TYR A 100 17.69 -0.91 -8.37
N PRO A 101 18.28 -1.70 -7.44
CA PRO A 101 19.56 -1.40 -6.85
C PRO A 101 20.67 -1.36 -7.91
N ILE A 102 21.51 -0.34 -7.87
CA ILE A 102 22.71 -0.24 -8.73
C ILE A 102 23.89 -0.98 -8.09
N GLN A 103 23.87 -1.13 -6.78
CA GLN A 103 24.86 -1.85 -5.99
C GLN A 103 24.17 -2.78 -5.00
N ASP A 104 24.90 -3.79 -4.54
CA ASP A 104 24.45 -4.68 -3.46
C ASP A 104 24.18 -3.88 -2.18
N MET A 105 23.11 -4.24 -1.48
CA MET A 105 22.69 -3.62 -0.22
C MET A 105 22.27 -4.68 0.79
N ALA A 106 22.55 -4.41 2.06
CA ALA A 106 22.25 -5.29 3.19
C ALA A 106 20.74 -5.43 3.42
N ALA A 107 20.37 -6.54 4.06
CA ALA A 107 19.03 -6.77 4.58
C ALA A 107 18.55 -5.59 5.44
N GLY A 108 17.31 -5.12 5.24
CA GLY A 108 16.73 -4.05 6.06
C GLY A 108 17.22 -2.63 5.75
N SER A 109 18.05 -2.44 4.71
CA SER A 109 18.66 -1.15 4.37
C SER A 109 17.79 -0.25 3.47
N ILE A 110 16.78 -0.83 2.81
CA ILE A 110 15.88 -0.11 1.90
C ILE A 110 14.56 0.16 2.62
N GLU A 111 14.21 1.44 2.74
CA GLU A 111 12.97 1.91 3.34
C GLU A 111 12.23 2.87 2.40
N LEU A 112 10.89 2.80 2.40
CA LEU A 112 10.01 3.82 1.83
C LEU A 112 9.09 4.34 2.92
N SER A 113 8.69 5.61 2.85
CA SER A 113 7.69 6.17 3.77
C SER A 113 7.02 7.40 3.17
N GLN A 114 5.89 7.79 3.73
CA GLN A 114 5.18 9.01 3.38
C GLN A 114 5.58 10.20 4.24
N GLY A 115 5.54 11.39 3.64
CA GLY A 115 5.74 12.66 4.31
C GLY A 115 7.04 12.65 5.12
N VAL A 116 6.93 12.86 6.43
CA VAL A 116 8.05 12.95 7.38
C VAL A 116 8.40 11.59 8.02
N GLY A 117 8.17 10.48 7.32
CA GLY A 117 8.51 9.13 7.79
C GLY A 117 7.32 8.28 8.27
N ALA A 118 6.09 8.72 8.05
CA ALA A 118 4.87 7.98 8.36
C ALA A 118 4.65 6.82 7.37
N HIS A 119 3.83 5.83 7.75
CA HIS A 119 3.48 4.68 6.90
C HIS A 119 4.70 4.02 6.25
N LYS A 120 5.73 3.80 7.07
CA LYS A 120 7.01 3.26 6.66
C LYS A 120 6.88 1.80 6.22
N VAL A 121 7.74 1.42 5.27
CA VAL A 121 7.99 0.04 4.89
C VAL A 121 9.48 -0.19 4.77
N LYS A 122 9.93 -1.39 5.15
CA LYS A 122 11.30 -1.86 5.07
C LYS A 122 11.35 -3.21 4.36
N PHE A 123 12.24 -3.34 3.39
CA PHE A 123 12.53 -4.64 2.77
C PHE A 123 13.51 -5.42 3.64
N LEU A 124 13.17 -6.67 3.98
CA LEU A 124 13.90 -7.43 5.01
C LEU A 124 15.01 -8.31 4.43
N ASP A 125 14.97 -8.62 3.14
CA ASP A 125 15.96 -9.47 2.49
C ASP A 125 17.09 -8.61 1.87
N PRO A 126 18.33 -9.11 1.80
CA PRO A 126 19.41 -8.41 1.11
C PRO A 126 19.14 -8.36 -0.40
N VAL A 127 19.72 -7.40 -1.09
CA VAL A 127 19.57 -7.22 -2.54
C VAL A 127 20.90 -7.08 -3.24
N ASN A 128 20.96 -7.57 -4.46
CA ASN A 128 22.10 -7.46 -5.35
C ASN A 128 21.86 -6.36 -6.39
N ALA A 129 22.94 -5.86 -6.97
CA ALA A 129 22.88 -5.02 -8.16
C ALA A 129 22.07 -5.70 -9.27
N GLY A 130 21.10 -4.98 -9.85
CA GLY A 130 20.25 -5.48 -10.92
C GLY A 130 19.00 -6.26 -10.47
N ASP A 131 18.82 -6.51 -9.17
CA ASP A 131 17.56 -7.03 -8.66
C ASP A 131 16.40 -6.03 -8.94
N GLU A 132 15.18 -6.54 -9.03
CA GLU A 132 13.95 -5.74 -8.98
C GLU A 132 13.24 -6.02 -7.64
N LEU A 133 13.06 -4.98 -6.84
CA LEU A 133 12.09 -4.98 -5.76
C LEU A 133 10.80 -4.32 -6.24
N ALA A 134 9.66 -4.97 -6.04
CA ALA A 134 8.35 -4.40 -6.37
C ALA A 134 7.41 -4.46 -5.16
N LEU A 135 6.99 -3.29 -4.68
CA LEU A 135 5.95 -3.11 -3.67
C LEU A 135 4.68 -2.61 -4.35
N LYS A 136 3.78 -3.53 -4.69
CA LYS A 136 2.56 -3.25 -5.45
C LYS A 136 1.37 -3.09 -4.51
N ALA A 137 0.98 -1.85 -4.22
CA ALA A 137 -0.21 -1.57 -3.43
C ALA A 137 -1.50 -2.00 -4.16
N SER A 138 -1.53 -1.93 -5.50
CA SER A 138 -2.72 -2.28 -6.29
C SER A 138 -3.10 -3.76 -6.18
N THR A 139 -2.11 -4.66 -6.07
CA THR A 139 -2.32 -6.12 -5.97
C THR A 139 -1.97 -6.67 -4.59
N ARG A 140 -1.54 -5.81 -3.65
CA ARG A 140 -1.04 -6.19 -2.32
C ARG A 140 0.09 -7.23 -2.38
N GLN A 141 1.06 -7.00 -3.26
CA GLN A 141 2.22 -7.89 -3.45
C GLN A 141 3.53 -7.19 -3.12
N CYS A 142 4.43 -7.90 -2.44
CA CYS A 142 5.81 -7.50 -2.20
C CYS A 142 6.73 -8.56 -2.83
N LEU A 143 7.47 -8.17 -3.86
CA LEU A 143 8.21 -9.10 -4.71
C LEU A 143 9.69 -8.70 -4.81
N LYS A 144 10.54 -9.71 -4.94
CA LYS A 144 11.93 -9.61 -5.38
C LYS A 144 12.07 -10.49 -6.63
N ASN A 145 12.43 -9.91 -7.76
CA ASN A 145 12.56 -10.60 -9.05
C ASN A 145 11.31 -11.44 -9.39
N GLY A 146 10.11 -10.88 -9.14
CA GLY A 146 8.82 -11.56 -9.35
C GLY A 146 8.41 -12.58 -8.28
N SER A 147 9.31 -12.97 -7.37
CA SER A 147 8.99 -13.91 -6.28
C SER A 147 8.60 -13.18 -5.00
N PRO A 148 7.68 -13.69 -4.17
CA PRO A 148 7.34 -13.08 -2.89
C PRO A 148 8.57 -12.88 -1.98
N THR A 149 8.68 -11.70 -1.38
CA THR A 149 9.75 -11.35 -0.42
C THR A 149 9.15 -10.70 0.82
N ARG A 150 9.87 -10.77 1.95
CA ARG A 150 9.39 -10.24 3.22
C ARG A 150 9.63 -8.73 3.32
N LYS A 151 8.63 -8.05 3.87
CA LYS A 151 8.71 -6.65 4.26
C LYS A 151 8.13 -6.47 5.67
N ASP A 152 8.60 -5.43 6.34
CA ASP A 152 7.97 -4.89 7.54
C ASP A 152 7.28 -3.56 7.20
N GLY A 153 6.07 -3.32 7.71
CA GLY A 153 5.32 -2.08 7.49
C GLY A 153 4.37 -2.06 6.28
N PHE A 154 4.06 -0.86 5.77
CA PHE A 154 2.84 -0.58 5.00
C PHE A 154 3.00 -0.66 3.47
N TYR A 155 1.90 -0.93 2.76
CA TYR A 155 1.83 -0.62 1.33
C TYR A 155 1.67 0.89 1.13
N GLN A 156 2.31 1.44 0.10
CA GLN A 156 2.31 2.87 -0.14
C GLN A 156 1.05 3.31 -0.91
N TYR A 157 0.67 4.57 -0.75
CA TYR A 157 -0.36 5.23 -1.54
C TYR A 157 0.16 6.59 -2.03
N SER A 158 -0.45 7.19 -3.04
CA SER A 158 -0.25 8.60 -3.36
C SER A 158 -1.40 9.40 -2.76
N ALA A 159 -1.10 10.42 -1.96
CA ALA A 159 -2.08 11.43 -1.60
C ALA A 159 -2.57 12.16 -2.86
N ALA A 160 -3.75 12.78 -2.82
CA ALA A 160 -4.15 13.73 -3.86
C ALA A 160 -3.24 14.96 -3.80
N TRP A 161 -2.98 15.58 -4.95
CA TRP A 161 -2.05 16.70 -5.12
C TRP A 161 -0.58 16.30 -4.94
N ASP A 162 0.18 16.96 -4.05
CA ASP A 162 1.59 16.69 -3.81
C ASP A 162 1.78 15.57 -2.78
N SER A 163 2.05 14.36 -3.27
CA SER A 163 2.37 13.22 -2.41
C SER A 163 3.88 13.09 -2.22
N LYS A 164 4.34 13.16 -0.97
CA LYS A 164 5.77 13.13 -0.61
C LYS A 164 6.18 11.74 -0.13
N HIS A 165 7.25 11.22 -0.71
CA HIS A 165 7.75 9.88 -0.46
C HIS A 165 9.24 9.91 -0.14
N MET A 166 9.61 9.63 1.09
CA MET A 166 11.01 9.46 1.46
C MET A 166 11.45 8.05 1.05
N VAL A 167 12.47 8.00 0.21
CA VAL A 167 13.19 6.78 -0.16
C VAL A 167 14.52 6.80 0.56
N LYS A 168 14.79 5.77 1.36
CA LYS A 168 16.07 5.59 2.04
C LYS A 168 16.71 4.28 1.60
N LEU A 169 17.98 4.34 1.30
CA LEU A 169 18.85 3.24 0.87
C LEU A 169 19.99 3.11 1.87
N GLU A 170 20.82 2.09 1.67
CA GLU A 170 22.10 1.98 2.37
C GLU A 170 23.00 3.19 2.05
N GLU A 171 23.83 3.59 3.02
CA GLU A 171 24.73 4.73 2.89
C GLU A 171 25.64 4.59 1.66
N ARG A 172 25.77 5.66 0.87
CA ARG A 172 26.59 5.73 -0.35
C ARG A 172 26.15 4.77 -1.46
N LYS A 173 24.96 4.17 -1.36
CA LYS A 173 24.37 3.35 -2.43
C LYS A 173 23.34 4.12 -3.22
N SER A 174 22.94 3.59 -4.37
CA SER A 174 21.99 4.22 -5.26
C SER A 174 21.05 3.18 -5.87
N ALA A 175 19.84 3.63 -6.21
CA ALA A 175 18.86 2.81 -6.89
C ALA A 175 18.09 3.65 -7.91
N ARG A 176 17.72 3.04 -9.03
CA ARG A 176 16.65 3.59 -9.85
C ARG A 176 15.33 3.26 -9.18
N VAL A 177 14.42 4.23 -9.16
CA VAL A 177 13.07 4.06 -8.65
C VAL A 177 12.07 4.34 -9.75
N LEU A 178 10.98 3.59 -9.75
CA LEU A 178 9.80 3.83 -10.57
C LEU A 178 8.58 3.76 -9.67
N PHE A 179 7.75 4.78 -9.73
CA PHE A 179 6.47 4.87 -9.05
C PHE A 179 5.37 4.84 -10.10
N GLU A 180 4.36 4.01 -9.87
CA GLU A 180 3.21 3.88 -10.75
C GLU A 180 1.92 3.92 -9.93
N PHE A 181 0.94 4.71 -10.38
CA PHE A 181 -0.39 4.71 -9.80
C PHE A 181 -1.44 5.11 -10.83
N GLN A 182 -2.67 4.67 -10.60
CA GLN A 182 -3.84 5.08 -11.38
C GLN A 182 -4.50 6.26 -10.65
N GLU A 183 -4.67 7.39 -11.33
CA GLU A 183 -5.45 8.52 -10.78
C GLU A 183 -6.91 8.07 -10.59
N MET A 184 -7.46 8.38 -9.42
CA MET A 184 -8.80 7.96 -9.01
C MET A 184 -9.70 9.19 -8.77
N GLN A 185 -10.99 8.99 -8.93
CA GLN A 185 -12.03 9.95 -8.56
C GLN A 185 -13.16 9.26 -7.81
N GLU A 186 -13.98 10.04 -7.11
CA GLU A 186 -15.25 9.54 -6.61
C GLU A 186 -16.08 8.98 -7.77
N GLY A 187 -16.60 7.76 -7.59
CA GLY A 187 -17.56 7.17 -8.50
C GLY A 187 -18.97 7.22 -7.94
N GLY A 188 -19.82 6.37 -8.51
CA GLY A 188 -21.22 6.23 -8.11
C GLY A 188 -21.46 5.15 -7.06
N ASP A 189 -22.75 4.97 -6.76
CA ASP A 189 -23.19 3.90 -5.88
C ASP A 189 -22.87 2.54 -6.49
N ARG A 190 -22.57 1.58 -5.61
CA ARG A 190 -22.32 0.19 -6.00
C ARG A 190 -23.62 -0.43 -6.53
N LEU A 191 -23.62 -0.87 -7.80
CA LEU A 191 -24.69 -1.68 -8.40
C LEU A 191 -24.83 -3.04 -7.71
#